data_AF-A0A556AWJ6-F1
#
_entry.id   AF-A0A556AWJ6-F1
#
_cell.length_a   1.000
_cell.length_b   1.000
_cell.length_c   1.000
_cell.angle_alpha   90.00
_cell.angle_beta   90.00
_cell.angle_gamma   90.00
#
_symmetry.space_group_name_H-M   'P 1'
#
loop_
_entity.id
_entity.type
_entity.pdbx_description
1 polymer ?
#
loop_
_entity_poly.entity_id
_entity_poly.type
_entity_poly.pdbx_seq_one_letter_code
_entity_poly.pdbx_strand_id
1 'polypeptide(L)'
;MQYDQPTSNEDLVSALEDNPRTNAVLAAIESVLNTEGTETTIVGSWDAVGEPTSPGGEQPDLLVITPEGDEGDDVTVGTNSAVNGAPVLVFDTDANITFSLYSENYAPESLARPEGDPVYAAEIDRVIVLGNGDDNVSILVDSNTTINAGDGNDTIVTGGGDDEVILGEGNSTVSTGLGDDTVFSGFGADTVDGGEGYDMVVLEGTLEDYTVTIEDGQIVLVSNADEADSLTASNVEFIQLDDGQSIAIGATEDEADVLRLYQGLLGRSTDREGAQYWIENDLNGNELSVEDIAKAILATDEGSAINSLDDDAFIATMYENALGREASADEVAYWAADLANGADRGWIAAQIVGSPEAEDSIVNVKFIDGNV
;
A
#
# COMPACT_ATOMS: atom_id res chain seq x y z
N MET A 1 -11.44 -36.23 19.07
CA MET A 1 -11.89 -37.26 18.09
C MET A 1 -12.56 -36.53 16.93
N GLN A 2 -11.80 -35.85 16.08
CA GLN A 2 -12.36 -35.15 14.92
C GLN A 2 -11.40 -34.91 13.74
N TYR A 3 -10.09 -35.16 13.89
CA TYR A 3 -9.09 -34.92 12.83
C TYR A 3 -9.01 -35.98 11.71
N ASP A 4 -10.06 -36.79 11.49
CA ASP A 4 -10.00 -37.85 10.47
C ASP A 4 -10.62 -37.44 9.13
N GLN A 5 -11.28 -36.27 9.04
CA GLN A 5 -11.96 -35.83 7.82
C GLN A 5 -11.66 -34.36 7.52
N PRO A 6 -11.52 -33.99 6.23
CA PRO A 6 -11.48 -32.61 5.78
C PRO A 6 -12.69 -31.78 6.23
N THR A 7 -12.52 -30.47 6.39
CA THR A 7 -13.58 -29.52 6.80
C THR A 7 -14.33 -29.03 5.56
N SER A 8 -15.66 -28.91 5.62
CA SER A 8 -16.40 -28.33 4.48
C SER A 8 -16.09 -26.84 4.35
N ASN A 9 -16.04 -26.32 3.12
CA ASN A 9 -15.79 -24.89 2.91
C ASN A 9 -16.84 -24.01 3.60
N GLU A 10 -18.12 -24.43 3.62
CA GLU A 10 -19.21 -23.71 4.31
C GLU A 10 -18.96 -23.60 5.83
N ASP A 11 -18.55 -24.70 6.46
CA ASP A 11 -18.23 -24.71 7.89
C ASP A 11 -16.95 -23.91 8.19
N LEU A 12 -15.94 -23.98 7.30
CA LEU A 12 -14.69 -23.24 7.43
C LEU A 12 -14.94 -21.73 7.37
N VAL A 13 -15.61 -21.25 6.31
CA VAL A 13 -15.89 -19.82 6.11
C VAL A 13 -16.71 -19.29 7.28
N SER A 14 -17.73 -20.02 7.73
CA SER A 14 -18.51 -19.64 8.91
C SER A 14 -17.64 -19.48 10.18
N ALA A 15 -16.66 -20.38 10.39
CA ALA A 15 -15.77 -20.31 11.54
C ALA A 15 -14.75 -19.15 11.43
N LEU A 16 -14.30 -18.81 10.22
CA LEU A 16 -13.39 -17.69 9.98
C LEU A 16 -14.11 -16.34 10.07
N GLU A 17 -15.36 -16.25 9.61
CA GLU A 17 -16.21 -15.06 9.77
C GLU A 17 -16.46 -14.73 11.26
N ASP A 18 -16.72 -15.76 12.07
CA ASP A 18 -17.00 -15.60 13.50
C ASP A 18 -15.73 -15.33 14.33
N ASN A 19 -14.53 -15.46 13.74
CA ASN A 19 -13.26 -15.23 14.42
C ASN A 19 -12.72 -13.81 14.14
N PRO A 20 -12.56 -12.97 15.19
CA PRO A 20 -12.12 -11.59 15.04
C PRO A 20 -10.69 -11.44 14.50
N ARG A 21 -9.85 -12.48 14.54
CA ARG A 21 -8.49 -12.44 13.96
C ARG A 21 -8.51 -12.63 12.44
N THR A 22 -9.44 -13.43 11.94
CA THR A 22 -9.48 -13.82 10.52
C THR A 22 -10.48 -13.03 9.70
N ASN A 23 -11.44 -12.35 10.33
CA ASN A 23 -12.50 -11.64 9.62
C ASN A 23 -11.98 -10.50 8.72
N ALA A 24 -10.93 -9.78 9.15
CA ALA A 24 -10.32 -8.68 8.39
C ALA A 24 -9.68 -9.17 7.08
N VAL A 25 -9.13 -10.38 7.09
CA VAL A 25 -8.45 -11.01 5.94
C VAL A 25 -9.25 -12.18 5.36
N LEU A 26 -10.55 -12.26 5.64
CA LEU A 26 -11.36 -13.40 5.22
C LEU A 26 -11.35 -13.55 3.69
N ALA A 27 -11.52 -12.45 2.96
CA ALA A 27 -11.50 -12.47 1.50
C ALA A 27 -10.16 -12.99 0.95
N ALA A 28 -9.04 -12.65 1.59
CA ALA A 28 -7.73 -13.17 1.24
C ALA A 28 -7.64 -14.69 1.48
N ILE A 29 -8.12 -15.16 2.64
CA ILE A 29 -8.16 -16.59 2.95
C ILE A 29 -9.05 -17.35 1.95
N GLU A 30 -10.23 -16.84 1.62
CA GLU A 30 -11.15 -17.44 0.65
C GLU A 30 -10.54 -17.51 -0.76
N SER A 31 -9.81 -16.47 -1.17
CA SER A 31 -9.09 -16.41 -2.44
C SER A 31 -8.01 -17.48 -2.53
N VAL A 32 -7.12 -17.52 -1.54
CA VAL A 32 -5.99 -18.48 -1.46
C VAL A 32 -6.47 -19.93 -1.41
N LEU A 33 -7.55 -20.19 -0.66
CA LEU A 33 -8.09 -21.53 -0.46
C LEU A 33 -9.15 -21.92 -1.50
N ASN A 34 -9.55 -21.01 -2.40
CA ASN A 34 -10.61 -21.18 -3.39
C ASN A 34 -11.90 -21.77 -2.78
N THR A 35 -12.43 -21.10 -1.75
CA THR A 35 -13.52 -21.65 -0.91
C THR A 35 -14.93 -21.56 -1.53
N GLU A 36 -15.12 -20.90 -2.67
CA GLU A 36 -16.44 -20.66 -3.29
C GLU A 36 -17.22 -21.94 -3.70
N GLY A 37 -16.57 -23.11 -3.66
CA GLY A 37 -17.15 -24.41 -3.98
C GLY A 37 -17.67 -25.22 -2.78
N THR A 38 -18.33 -26.35 -3.06
CA THR A 38 -18.72 -27.34 -2.02
C THR A 38 -17.60 -28.32 -1.67
N GLU A 39 -16.35 -27.91 -1.89
CA GLU A 39 -15.18 -28.73 -1.64
C GLU A 39 -14.87 -28.77 -0.14
N THR A 40 -13.78 -29.44 0.20
CA THR A 40 -13.33 -29.55 1.58
C THR A 40 -11.88 -29.14 1.68
N THR A 41 -11.55 -28.41 2.74
CA THR A 41 -10.20 -27.93 3.05
C THR A 41 -9.54 -28.82 4.10
N ILE A 42 -8.24 -29.07 3.95
CA ILE A 42 -7.43 -29.75 4.97
C ILE A 42 -7.00 -28.72 6.01
N VAL A 43 -7.74 -28.67 7.12
CA VAL A 43 -7.39 -27.84 8.28
C VAL A 43 -6.51 -28.63 9.25
N GLY A 44 -5.26 -28.21 9.41
CA GLY A 44 -4.32 -28.74 10.38
C GLY A 44 -4.31 -27.96 11.69
N SER A 45 -3.78 -28.57 12.75
CA SER A 45 -3.48 -27.90 14.01
C SER A 45 -2.14 -28.30 14.59
N TRP A 46 -1.46 -27.37 15.23
CA TRP A 46 -0.15 -27.58 15.85
C TRP A 46 0.05 -26.71 17.09
N ASP A 47 0.61 -27.27 18.16
CA ASP A 47 0.93 -26.55 19.40
C ASP A 47 2.36 -25.96 19.41
N ALA A 48 2.95 -25.78 18.22
CA ALA A 48 4.36 -25.45 18.01
C ALA A 48 5.36 -26.47 18.63
N VAL A 49 4.89 -27.65 19.07
CA VAL A 49 5.73 -28.71 19.67
C VAL A 49 5.55 -30.01 18.90
N GLY A 50 6.66 -30.61 18.47
CA GLY A 50 6.60 -31.84 17.66
C GLY A 50 6.04 -31.58 16.26
N GLU A 51 5.23 -32.50 15.74
CA GLU A 51 4.72 -32.45 14.36
C GLU A 51 3.25 -31.99 14.31
N PRO A 52 2.86 -31.14 13.35
CA PRO A 52 1.47 -30.79 13.11
C PRO A 52 0.57 -32.00 12.85
N THR A 53 -0.71 -31.84 13.14
CA THR A 53 -1.75 -32.84 12.90
C THR A 53 -2.74 -32.35 11.85
N SER A 54 -3.14 -33.21 10.93
CA SER A 54 -4.08 -32.88 9.84
C SER A 54 -4.90 -34.10 9.42
N PRO A 55 -6.08 -33.90 8.80
CA PRO A 55 -6.86 -34.98 8.18
C PRO A 55 -6.00 -35.88 7.28
N GLY A 56 -5.99 -37.18 7.57
CA GLY A 56 -5.22 -38.16 6.81
C GLY A 56 -3.68 -38.03 6.91
N GLY A 57 -3.16 -37.08 7.69
CA GLY A 57 -1.75 -36.69 7.66
C GLY A 57 -1.35 -35.98 6.36
N GLU A 58 -2.31 -35.37 5.67
CA GLU A 58 -2.11 -34.62 4.43
C GLU A 58 -1.49 -33.25 4.72
N GLN A 59 -0.88 -32.62 3.71
CA GLN A 59 -0.40 -31.25 3.83
C GLN A 59 -1.61 -30.33 4.12
N PRO A 60 -1.60 -29.55 5.22
CA PRO A 60 -2.68 -28.61 5.48
C PRO A 60 -2.71 -27.49 4.43
N ASP A 61 -3.92 -27.13 4.02
CA ASP A 61 -4.20 -25.91 3.26
C ASP A 61 -4.29 -24.71 4.23
N LEU A 62 -4.82 -24.93 5.43
CA LEU A 62 -4.81 -23.98 6.54
C LEU A 62 -4.23 -24.67 7.78
N LEU A 63 -3.27 -24.04 8.45
CA LEU A 63 -2.68 -24.53 9.69
C LEU A 63 -2.96 -23.56 10.85
N VAL A 64 -3.71 -24.04 11.85
CA VAL A 64 -3.91 -23.33 13.12
C VAL A 64 -2.76 -23.66 14.07
N ILE A 65 -2.04 -22.66 14.53
CA ILE A 65 -0.88 -22.78 15.41
C ILE A 65 -1.24 -22.19 16.78
N THR A 66 -1.24 -23.02 17.82
CA THR A 66 -1.58 -22.65 19.20
C THR A 66 -0.38 -22.90 20.12
N PRO A 67 0.69 -22.10 20.02
CA PRO A 67 1.89 -22.33 20.82
C PRO A 67 1.59 -22.19 22.32
N GLU A 68 2.33 -22.91 23.17
CA GLU A 68 2.23 -22.70 24.63
C GLU A 68 2.81 -21.33 25.02
N GLY A 69 1.99 -20.48 25.65
CA GLY A 69 2.36 -19.18 26.20
C GLY A 69 1.09 -18.39 26.57
N ASP A 70 1.16 -17.60 27.63
CA ASP A 70 0.12 -16.62 27.97
C ASP A 70 0.43 -15.27 27.27
N GLU A 71 -0.50 -14.32 27.35
CA GLU A 71 -0.31 -12.95 26.85
C GLU A 71 0.99 -12.31 27.38
N GLY A 72 1.82 -11.81 26.46
CA GLY A 72 3.13 -11.21 26.75
C GLY A 72 4.27 -12.19 27.03
N ASP A 73 4.05 -13.51 26.94
CA ASP A 73 5.14 -14.48 26.90
C ASP A 73 5.81 -14.48 25.52
N ASP A 74 7.14 -14.49 25.47
CA ASP A 74 7.88 -14.59 24.21
C ASP A 74 7.95 -16.06 23.75
N VAL A 75 7.38 -16.35 22.57
CA VAL A 75 7.32 -17.68 21.98
C VAL A 75 7.94 -17.69 20.58
N THR A 76 9.03 -18.44 20.40
CA THR A 76 9.60 -18.70 19.07
C THR A 76 8.95 -19.91 18.42
N VAL A 77 8.32 -19.72 17.27
CA VAL A 77 7.71 -20.79 16.48
C VAL A 77 8.66 -21.20 15.35
N GLY A 78 9.04 -22.47 15.33
CA GLY A 78 9.90 -23.03 14.29
C GLY A 78 9.16 -23.39 13.01
N THR A 79 9.90 -23.68 11.94
CA THR A 79 9.34 -24.12 10.67
C THR A 79 9.46 -25.64 10.49
N ASN A 80 8.51 -26.21 9.75
CA ASN A 80 8.51 -27.60 9.31
C ASN A 80 7.80 -27.69 7.94
N SER A 81 7.70 -28.88 7.35
CA SER A 81 7.11 -29.03 6.02
C SER A 81 5.64 -28.61 5.95
N ALA A 82 4.87 -28.83 7.02
CA ALA A 82 3.47 -28.43 7.05
C ALA A 82 3.33 -26.90 7.16
N VAL A 83 4.14 -26.24 7.98
CA VAL A 83 4.20 -24.77 8.07
C VAL A 83 4.63 -24.16 6.73
N ASN A 84 5.68 -24.69 6.11
CA ASN A 84 6.20 -24.17 4.83
C ASN A 84 5.19 -24.36 3.69
N GLY A 85 4.51 -25.50 3.67
CA GLY A 85 3.58 -25.88 2.60
C GLY A 85 2.16 -25.35 2.77
N ALA A 86 1.78 -24.86 3.96
CA ALA A 86 0.47 -24.29 4.18
C ALA A 86 0.46 -22.84 3.69
N PRO A 87 -0.45 -22.49 2.77
CA PRO A 87 -0.61 -21.11 2.32
C PRO A 87 -1.32 -20.23 3.35
N VAL A 88 -2.11 -20.80 4.27
CA VAL A 88 -2.73 -20.03 5.37
C VAL A 88 -2.21 -20.50 6.72
N LEU A 89 -1.58 -19.60 7.47
CA LEU A 89 -1.15 -19.82 8.86
C LEU A 89 -1.96 -18.92 9.80
N VAL A 90 -2.57 -19.50 10.83
CA VAL A 90 -3.33 -18.75 11.84
C VAL A 90 -2.72 -19.04 13.21
N PHE A 91 -2.09 -18.04 13.82
CA PHE A 91 -1.60 -18.11 15.20
C PHE A 91 -2.74 -17.76 16.15
N ASP A 92 -3.28 -18.77 16.83
CA ASP A 92 -4.38 -18.62 17.78
C ASP A 92 -3.81 -18.50 19.20
N THR A 93 -3.22 -17.34 19.49
CA THR A 93 -2.60 -16.98 20.77
C THR A 93 -2.47 -15.46 20.90
N ASP A 94 -2.24 -14.97 22.12
CA ASP A 94 -1.90 -13.57 22.43
C ASP A 94 -0.46 -13.44 22.96
N ALA A 95 0.32 -14.51 22.90
CA ALA A 95 1.75 -14.49 23.21
C ALA A 95 2.53 -13.71 22.13
N ASN A 96 3.69 -13.15 22.47
CA ASN A 96 4.58 -12.47 21.53
C ASN A 96 5.28 -13.52 20.66
N ILE A 97 4.93 -13.57 19.37
CA ILE A 97 5.44 -14.56 18.43
C ILE A 97 6.71 -14.07 17.76
N THR A 98 7.78 -14.85 17.88
CA THR A 98 8.91 -14.76 16.94
C THR A 98 8.79 -15.85 15.88
N PHE A 99 8.61 -15.48 14.62
CA PHE A 99 8.42 -16.41 13.51
C PHE A 99 9.18 -15.96 12.26
N SER A 100 9.70 -16.92 11.51
CA SER A 100 10.36 -16.60 10.24
C SER A 100 10.19 -17.68 9.19
N LEU A 101 9.81 -17.26 7.98
CA LEU A 101 9.78 -18.07 6.78
C LEU A 101 10.82 -17.55 5.79
N TYR A 102 11.53 -18.47 5.14
CA TYR A 102 12.56 -18.14 4.15
C TYR A 102 12.45 -19.08 2.96
N SER A 103 12.58 -18.54 1.75
CA SER A 103 12.85 -19.34 0.55
C SER A 103 14.35 -19.55 0.40
N GLU A 104 14.80 -20.78 0.07
CA GLU A 104 16.23 -21.06 -0.16
C GLU A 104 16.84 -20.23 -1.31
N ASN A 105 16.00 -19.63 -2.17
CA ASN A 105 16.43 -18.77 -3.27
C ASN A 105 16.27 -17.26 -2.98
N TYR A 106 15.74 -16.87 -1.82
CA TYR A 106 15.64 -15.46 -1.45
C TYR A 106 17.03 -14.97 -1.02
N ALA A 107 17.68 -14.20 -1.88
CA ALA A 107 18.89 -13.48 -1.53
C ALA A 107 18.50 -12.08 -1.05
N PRO A 108 18.58 -11.76 0.26
CA PRO A 108 18.23 -10.43 0.78
C PRO A 108 19.11 -9.29 0.24
N GLU A 109 20.14 -9.59 -0.56
CA GLU A 109 20.98 -8.61 -1.27
C GLU A 109 20.53 -8.38 -2.73
N SER A 110 19.45 -9.05 -3.18
CA SER A 110 18.88 -8.95 -4.53
C SER A 110 17.63 -8.06 -4.56
N LEU A 111 17.54 -7.10 -3.62
CA LEU A 111 16.56 -6.02 -3.54
C LEU A 111 16.74 -5.06 -4.73
N ALA A 112 16.59 -5.57 -5.94
CA ALA A 112 16.62 -4.82 -7.19
C ALA A 112 15.65 -5.56 -8.10
N ARG A 113 14.44 -5.03 -8.30
CA ARG A 113 13.47 -5.54 -9.28
C ARG A 113 14.24 -5.75 -10.61
N PRO A 114 14.50 -7.00 -11.04
CA PRO A 114 15.13 -7.25 -12.33
C PRO A 114 14.30 -6.55 -13.39
N GLU A 115 14.93 -5.80 -14.31
CA GLU A 115 14.18 -5.26 -15.45
C GLU A 115 13.49 -6.41 -16.21
N GLY A 116 12.15 -6.42 -16.15
CA GLY A 116 11.32 -7.46 -16.76
C GLY A 116 10.88 -8.59 -15.82
N ASP A 117 10.94 -8.40 -14.51
CA ASP A 117 10.21 -9.28 -13.58
C ASP A 117 8.70 -9.25 -13.90
N PRO A 118 7.99 -10.36 -13.70
CA PRO A 118 6.56 -10.38 -13.93
C PRO A 118 5.94 -9.39 -12.93
N VAL A 119 5.10 -8.48 -13.42
CA VAL A 119 4.02 -7.90 -12.60
C VAL A 119 3.43 -9.07 -11.82
N TYR A 120 3.53 -9.05 -10.49
CA TYR A 120 2.97 -10.14 -9.71
C TYR A 120 1.49 -10.22 -10.07
N ALA A 121 1.00 -11.44 -10.31
CA ALA A 121 -0.42 -11.59 -10.54
C ALA A 121 -1.11 -11.13 -9.27
N ALA A 122 -2.21 -10.38 -9.35
CA ALA A 122 -2.97 -9.93 -8.17
C ALA A 122 -3.58 -11.06 -7.31
N GLU A 123 -3.21 -12.31 -7.58
CA GLU A 123 -3.59 -13.47 -6.78
C GLU A 123 -2.71 -13.49 -5.52
N ILE A 124 -3.34 -13.71 -4.37
CA ILE A 124 -2.65 -13.84 -3.08
C ILE A 124 -2.11 -15.27 -3.00
N ASP A 125 -0.85 -15.42 -2.59
CA ASP A 125 -0.20 -16.72 -2.45
C ASP A 125 -0.24 -17.24 -1.00
N ARG A 126 -0.22 -16.32 -0.03
CA ARG A 126 -0.10 -16.65 1.39
C ARG A 126 -0.88 -15.69 2.28
N VAL A 127 -1.47 -16.23 3.34
CA VAL A 127 -2.05 -15.45 4.44
C VAL A 127 -1.44 -15.86 5.78
N ILE A 128 -0.99 -14.88 6.54
CA ILE A 128 -0.53 -15.04 7.93
C ILE A 128 -1.47 -14.24 8.82
N VAL A 129 -2.01 -14.88 9.86
CA VAL A 129 -2.83 -14.21 10.87
C VAL A 129 -2.17 -14.39 12.22
N LEU A 130 -1.89 -13.28 12.90
CA LEU A 130 -1.19 -13.23 14.18
C LEU A 130 -2.13 -12.94 15.37
N GLY A 131 -1.50 -12.81 16.53
CA GLY A 131 -2.10 -12.62 17.83
C GLY A 131 -2.45 -11.17 18.12
N ASN A 132 -2.62 -10.83 19.41
CA ASN A 132 -2.53 -9.43 19.87
C ASN A 132 -1.22 -9.20 20.66
N GLY A 133 -0.21 -10.02 20.40
CA GLY A 133 1.10 -9.95 21.08
C GLY A 133 2.00 -8.92 20.39
N ASP A 134 3.10 -8.54 21.04
CA ASP A 134 4.16 -7.78 20.36
C ASP A 134 4.95 -8.75 19.45
N ASP A 135 4.52 -8.90 18.20
CA ASP A 135 5.01 -9.95 17.32
C ASP A 135 6.26 -9.53 16.52
N ASN A 136 7.14 -10.49 16.23
CA ASN A 136 8.33 -10.31 15.40
C ASN A 136 8.34 -11.37 14.28
N VAL A 137 7.92 -10.95 13.09
CA VAL A 137 7.66 -11.85 11.97
C VAL A 137 8.44 -11.43 10.74
N SER A 138 9.16 -12.39 10.15
CA SER A 138 9.86 -12.20 8.87
C SER A 138 9.41 -13.23 7.84
N ILE A 139 8.77 -12.78 6.76
CA ILE A 139 8.28 -13.61 5.66
C ILE A 139 9.14 -13.30 4.42
N LEU A 140 10.33 -13.89 4.36
CA LEU A 140 11.31 -13.64 3.30
C LEU A 140 11.20 -14.68 2.18
N VAL A 141 10.05 -14.65 1.52
CA VAL A 141 9.72 -15.46 0.34
C VAL A 141 9.38 -14.52 -0.82
N ASP A 142 9.29 -15.08 -2.02
CA ASP A 142 8.98 -14.34 -3.26
C ASP A 142 7.54 -14.71 -3.66
N SER A 143 6.56 -14.08 -3.00
CA SER A 143 5.13 -14.40 -3.10
C SER A 143 4.26 -13.33 -2.44
N ASN A 144 3.12 -13.02 -3.04
CA ASN A 144 2.16 -12.07 -2.49
C ASN A 144 1.60 -12.57 -1.15
N THR A 145 1.89 -11.85 -0.07
CA THR A 145 1.56 -12.24 1.30
C THR A 145 0.63 -11.22 1.94
N THR A 146 -0.53 -11.67 2.40
CA THR A 146 -1.38 -10.89 3.31
C THR A 146 -1.04 -11.24 4.76
N ILE A 147 -0.75 -10.25 5.58
CA ILE A 147 -0.47 -10.40 7.02
C ILE A 147 -1.48 -9.58 7.81
N ASN A 148 -2.23 -10.21 8.70
CA ASN A 148 -2.91 -9.51 9.80
C ASN A 148 -2.05 -9.66 11.05
N ALA A 149 -1.44 -8.56 11.50
CA ALA A 149 -0.58 -8.54 12.67
C ALA A 149 -1.39 -8.48 13.99
N GLY A 150 -2.61 -7.95 13.94
CA GLY A 150 -3.41 -7.71 15.13
C GLY A 150 -2.96 -6.47 15.90
N ASP A 151 -3.39 -6.36 17.16
CA ASP A 151 -2.91 -5.31 18.05
C ASP A 151 -1.54 -5.69 18.64
N GLY A 152 -0.75 -4.73 19.08
CA GLY A 152 0.58 -4.97 19.62
C GLY A 152 1.63 -4.07 18.96
N ASN A 153 2.83 -4.05 19.53
CA ASN A 153 3.97 -3.39 18.91
C ASN A 153 4.69 -4.39 18.01
N ASP A 154 4.25 -4.47 16.75
CA ASP A 154 4.69 -5.51 15.83
C ASP A 154 5.93 -5.08 15.05
N THR A 155 6.77 -6.05 14.72
CA THR A 155 7.88 -5.92 13.77
C THR A 155 7.66 -6.90 12.64
N ILE A 156 7.25 -6.39 11.47
CA ILE A 156 6.95 -7.19 10.29
C ILE A 156 7.97 -6.89 9.20
N VAL A 157 8.53 -7.94 8.60
CA VAL A 157 9.37 -7.83 7.40
C VAL A 157 8.86 -8.81 6.36
N THR A 158 8.49 -8.35 5.18
CA THR A 158 8.16 -9.22 4.05
C THR A 158 9.26 -9.20 2.99
N GLY A 159 9.02 -9.92 1.90
CA GLY A 159 10.05 -10.39 0.99
C GLY A 159 9.94 -9.72 -0.36
N GLY A 160 9.69 -10.53 -1.39
CA GLY A 160 9.18 -10.02 -2.66
C GLY A 160 7.73 -10.44 -2.85
N GLY A 161 7.02 -9.76 -3.74
CA GLY A 161 5.59 -9.92 -3.96
C GLY A 161 4.89 -8.59 -3.73
N ASP A 162 3.66 -8.44 -4.24
CA ASP A 162 2.78 -7.34 -3.84
C ASP A 162 2.12 -7.75 -2.52
N ASP A 163 2.71 -7.32 -1.39
CA ASP A 163 2.31 -7.70 -0.05
C ASP A 163 1.25 -6.75 0.54
N GLU A 164 0.41 -7.29 1.43
CA GLU A 164 -0.57 -6.52 2.20
C GLU A 164 -0.33 -6.76 3.70
N VAL A 165 -0.01 -5.70 4.44
CA VAL A 165 0.19 -5.77 5.91
C VAL A 165 -0.89 -4.95 6.60
N ILE A 166 -1.65 -5.59 7.47
CA ILE A 166 -2.68 -4.96 8.31
C ILE A 166 -2.19 -4.96 9.75
N LEU A 167 -1.94 -3.76 10.27
CA LEU A 167 -1.64 -3.51 11.67
C LEU A 167 -2.91 -3.11 12.43
N GLY A 168 -2.88 -3.29 13.75
CA GLY A 168 -3.93 -2.87 14.68
C GLY A 168 -3.52 -1.66 15.53
N GLU A 169 -3.89 -1.64 16.80
CA GLU A 169 -3.38 -0.66 17.75
C GLU A 169 -1.95 -1.02 18.19
N GLY A 170 -1.04 -0.03 18.25
CA GLY A 170 0.30 -0.21 18.80
C GLY A 170 1.35 0.61 18.05
N ASN A 171 2.61 0.53 18.49
CA ASN A 171 3.70 1.20 17.79
C ASN A 171 4.48 0.16 16.99
N SER A 172 4.16 0.03 15.71
CA SER A 172 4.67 -1.03 14.86
C SER A 172 5.79 -0.56 13.93
N THR A 173 6.56 -1.52 13.41
CA THR A 173 7.59 -1.30 12.41
C THR A 173 7.42 -2.30 11.27
N VAL A 174 7.28 -1.81 10.05
CA VAL A 174 7.04 -2.63 8.85
C VAL A 174 8.08 -2.32 7.78
N SER A 175 8.57 -3.36 7.11
CA SER A 175 9.37 -3.26 5.88
C SER A 175 8.88 -4.29 4.86
N THR A 176 8.35 -3.87 3.71
CA THR A 176 7.65 -4.80 2.80
C THR A 176 8.50 -5.34 1.64
N GLY A 177 9.53 -4.62 1.20
CA GLY A 177 10.61 -5.23 0.43
C GLY A 177 10.51 -4.95 -1.07
N LEU A 178 10.20 -5.95 -1.90
CA LEU A 178 10.09 -5.79 -3.36
C LEU A 178 8.66 -6.02 -3.82
N GLY A 179 8.10 -5.10 -4.58
CA GLY A 179 6.74 -5.25 -5.15
C GLY A 179 5.90 -4.02 -4.81
N ASP A 180 4.68 -3.99 -5.31
CA ASP A 180 3.78 -2.87 -5.09
C ASP A 180 2.95 -3.12 -3.82
N ASP A 181 3.50 -2.75 -2.66
CA ASP A 181 3.00 -3.14 -1.36
C ASP A 181 1.91 -2.21 -0.81
N THR A 182 1.12 -2.72 0.14
CA THR A 182 0.11 -1.94 0.86
C THR A 182 0.15 -2.20 2.36
N VAL A 183 0.29 -1.13 3.15
CA VAL A 183 0.31 -1.20 4.62
C VAL A 183 -0.86 -0.42 5.20
N PHE A 184 -1.75 -1.09 5.94
CA PHE A 184 -2.76 -0.44 6.78
C PHE A 184 -2.15 -0.25 8.16
N SER A 185 -1.77 0.98 8.52
CA SER A 185 -0.96 1.20 9.72
C SER A 185 -1.78 1.13 11.03
N GLY A 186 -3.10 1.33 10.97
CA GLY A 186 -3.92 1.37 12.18
C GLY A 186 -3.61 2.60 13.03
N PHE A 187 -3.56 2.42 14.34
CA PHE A 187 -3.36 3.49 15.32
C PHE A 187 -2.08 3.30 16.12
N GLY A 188 -1.40 4.41 16.41
CA GLY A 188 -0.21 4.45 17.24
C GLY A 188 0.97 5.05 16.49
N ALA A 189 2.18 4.89 17.03
CA ALA A 189 3.39 5.47 16.46
C ALA A 189 4.10 4.45 15.55
N ASP A 190 3.69 4.40 14.29
CA ASP A 190 4.16 3.41 13.32
C ASP A 190 5.32 3.93 12.46
N THR A 191 6.19 3.00 12.08
CA THR A 191 7.27 3.24 11.11
C THR A 191 7.13 2.26 9.95
N VAL A 192 7.04 2.79 8.72
CA VAL A 192 6.86 1.98 7.50
C VAL A 192 7.96 2.28 6.49
N ASP A 193 8.53 1.22 5.93
CA ASP A 193 9.43 1.26 4.79
C ASP A 193 8.81 0.39 3.67
N GLY A 194 8.29 1.01 2.60
CA GLY A 194 7.67 0.25 1.51
C GLY A 194 8.69 -0.61 0.76
N GLY A 195 9.89 -0.07 0.56
CA GLY A 195 10.95 -0.75 -0.16
C GLY A 195 10.93 -0.39 -1.64
N GLU A 196 11.30 -1.31 -2.52
CA GLU A 196 11.24 -1.04 -3.95
C GLU A 196 9.87 -1.40 -4.51
N GLY A 197 9.29 -0.48 -5.26
CA GLY A 197 8.01 -0.71 -5.91
C GLY A 197 7.23 0.59 -5.94
N TYR A 198 5.91 0.46 -6.04
CA TYR A 198 5.00 1.59 -6.02
C TYR A 198 4.05 1.51 -4.84
N ASP A 199 4.51 1.90 -3.65
CA ASP A 199 3.93 1.49 -2.38
C ASP A 199 2.87 2.46 -1.82
N MET A 200 1.97 1.91 -1.00
CA MET A 200 0.89 2.66 -0.38
C MET A 200 0.77 2.36 1.11
N VAL A 201 0.64 3.42 1.91
CA VAL A 201 0.17 3.31 3.30
C VAL A 201 -1.25 3.83 3.41
N VAL A 202 -2.12 3.10 4.10
CA VAL A 202 -3.50 3.50 4.40
C VAL A 202 -3.57 3.95 5.85
N LEU A 203 -4.05 5.17 6.06
CA LEU A 203 -4.27 5.79 7.36
C LEU A 203 -5.76 6.10 7.55
N GLU A 204 -6.24 5.95 8.78
CA GLU A 204 -7.59 6.38 9.12
C GLU A 204 -7.73 7.91 9.11
N GLY A 205 -8.95 8.43 8.94
CA GLY A 205 -9.23 9.86 9.02
C GLY A 205 -8.99 10.63 7.71
N THR A 206 -8.75 11.94 7.84
CA THR A 206 -8.68 12.90 6.73
C THR A 206 -7.43 13.76 6.82
N LEU A 207 -7.08 14.49 5.75
CA LEU A 207 -5.88 15.32 5.73
C LEU A 207 -5.88 16.41 6.83
N GLU A 208 -7.05 16.89 7.25
CA GLU A 208 -7.19 17.88 8.33
C GLU A 208 -6.90 17.30 9.72
N ASP A 209 -6.95 15.97 9.87
CA ASP A 209 -6.67 15.29 11.13
C ASP A 209 -5.17 15.22 11.42
N TYR A 210 -4.30 15.48 10.43
CA TYR A 210 -2.85 15.32 10.54
C TYR A 210 -2.08 16.64 10.35
N THR A 211 -0.97 16.76 11.07
CA THR A 211 0.13 17.64 10.70
C THR A 211 1.13 16.84 9.88
N VAL A 212 1.35 17.24 8.63
CA VAL A 212 2.27 16.55 7.68
C VAL A 212 3.59 17.30 7.59
N THR A 213 4.70 16.63 7.89
CA THR A 213 6.06 17.14 7.75
C THR A 213 6.93 16.18 6.93
N ILE A 214 8.09 16.67 6.51
CA ILE A 214 9.15 15.84 5.92
C ILE A 214 10.37 15.99 6.82
N GLU A 215 10.85 14.89 7.37
CA GLU A 215 11.96 14.84 8.32
C GLU A 215 12.97 13.79 7.85
N ASP A 216 14.24 14.19 7.70
CA ASP A 216 15.34 13.31 7.29
C ASP A 216 15.07 12.46 6.02
N GLY A 217 14.25 12.98 5.10
CA GLY A 217 13.89 12.30 3.84
C GLY A 217 12.72 11.33 3.99
N GLN A 218 11.96 11.40 5.09
CA GLN A 218 10.78 10.59 5.35
C GLN A 218 9.56 11.50 5.49
N ILE A 219 8.39 11.02 5.09
CA ILE A 219 7.14 11.70 5.40
C ILE A 219 6.71 11.35 6.82
N VAL A 220 6.31 12.36 7.59
CA VAL A 220 5.83 12.19 8.96
C VAL A 220 4.45 12.81 9.06
N LEU A 221 3.48 12.03 9.52
CA LEU A 221 2.12 12.47 9.81
C LEU A 221 1.89 12.32 11.31
N VAL A 222 1.58 13.40 12.01
CA VAL A 222 1.24 13.38 13.43
C VAL A 222 -0.22 13.76 13.60
N SER A 223 -1.00 12.94 14.30
CA SER A 223 -2.40 13.23 14.57
C SER A 223 -2.55 14.50 15.41
N ASN A 224 -3.43 15.39 14.96
CA ASN A 224 -3.78 16.62 15.66
C ASN A 224 -4.61 16.35 16.93
N ALA A 225 -5.22 15.17 17.03
CA ALA A 225 -6.03 14.74 18.17
C ALA A 225 -5.18 14.09 19.26
N ASP A 226 -4.15 13.33 18.87
CA ASP A 226 -3.23 12.65 19.78
C ASP A 226 -1.82 12.60 19.18
N GLU A 227 -0.87 13.35 19.74
CA GLU A 227 0.52 13.36 19.25
C GLU A 227 1.25 12.01 19.42
N ALA A 228 0.66 11.05 20.15
CA ALA A 228 1.17 9.68 20.25
C ALA A 228 0.76 8.79 19.07
N ASP A 229 -0.19 9.25 18.24
CA ASP A 229 -0.64 8.59 17.02
C ASP A 229 0.02 9.28 15.81
N SER A 230 0.91 8.56 15.14
CA SER A 230 1.76 9.11 14.09
C SER A 230 2.28 8.05 13.14
N LEU A 231 2.43 8.40 11.86
CA LEU A 231 3.12 7.59 10.87
C LEU A 231 4.45 8.26 10.50
N THR A 232 5.54 7.50 10.48
CA THR A 232 6.77 7.84 9.77
C THR A 232 6.96 6.85 8.61
N ALA A 233 7.00 7.34 7.38
CA ALA A 233 7.12 6.48 6.21
C ALA A 233 8.24 6.90 5.25
N SER A 234 8.90 5.93 4.65
CA SER A 234 9.91 6.07 3.60
C SER A 234 9.70 5.06 2.50
N ASN A 235 10.19 5.37 1.30
CA ASN A 235 10.02 4.53 0.11
C ASN A 235 8.54 4.16 -0.06
N VAL A 236 7.71 5.20 -0.03
CA VAL A 236 6.26 5.11 -0.26
C VAL A 236 5.84 6.23 -1.18
N GLU A 237 4.96 5.93 -2.13
CA GLU A 237 4.47 6.89 -3.13
C GLU A 237 3.13 7.48 -2.71
N PHE A 238 2.35 6.74 -1.92
CA PHE A 238 1.00 7.12 -1.51
C PHE A 238 0.72 6.94 -0.03
N ILE A 239 0.08 7.95 0.55
CA ILE A 239 -0.66 7.82 1.81
C ILE A 239 -2.15 7.99 1.47
N GLN A 240 -2.92 6.92 1.54
CA GLN A 240 -4.37 6.91 1.32
C GLN A 240 -5.12 7.17 2.62
N LEU A 241 -6.17 8.00 2.54
CA LEU A 241 -7.02 8.39 3.67
C LEU A 241 -8.46 7.87 3.48
N ASP A 242 -9.23 7.79 4.56
CA ASP A 242 -10.59 7.22 4.58
C ASP A 242 -11.62 7.98 3.73
N ASP A 243 -11.40 9.28 3.51
CA ASP A 243 -12.28 10.10 2.68
C ASP A 243 -12.02 9.94 1.17
N GLY A 244 -11.09 9.05 0.79
CA GLY A 244 -10.68 8.81 -0.59
C GLY A 244 -9.64 9.81 -1.10
N GLN A 245 -9.19 10.77 -0.27
CA GLN A 245 -8.05 11.59 -0.62
C GLN A 245 -6.74 10.85 -0.40
N SER A 246 -5.70 11.30 -1.09
CA SER A 246 -4.35 10.78 -0.96
C SER A 246 -3.35 11.92 -0.83
N ILE A 247 -2.28 11.65 -0.10
CA ILE A 247 -1.02 12.37 -0.23
C ILE A 247 -0.16 11.58 -1.20
N ALA A 248 0.24 12.21 -2.30
CA ALA A 248 1.14 11.61 -3.28
C ALA A 248 2.57 12.16 -3.10
N ILE A 249 3.56 11.30 -3.24
CA ILE A 249 4.97 11.61 -2.98
C ILE A 249 5.76 11.34 -4.27
N GLY A 250 6.44 12.36 -4.78
CA GLY A 250 7.35 12.24 -5.91
C GLY A 250 8.81 12.17 -5.45
N ALA A 251 9.60 11.33 -6.10
CA ALA A 251 11.05 11.19 -5.90
C ALA A 251 11.85 12.29 -6.60
N THR A 252 11.23 12.96 -7.58
CA THR A 252 11.77 14.10 -8.32
C THR A 252 10.74 15.22 -8.42
N GLU A 253 11.18 16.44 -8.75
CA GLU A 253 10.27 17.55 -9.03
C GLU A 253 9.37 17.27 -10.23
N ASP A 254 9.88 16.60 -11.27
CA ASP A 254 9.10 16.25 -12.46
C ASP A 254 7.97 15.25 -12.10
N GLU A 255 8.23 14.29 -11.21
CA GLU A 255 7.20 13.38 -10.69
C GLU A 255 6.17 14.12 -9.85
N ALA A 256 6.61 15.00 -8.94
CA ALA A 256 5.71 15.82 -8.14
C ALA A 256 4.83 16.71 -9.03
N ASP A 257 5.36 17.26 -10.12
CA ASP A 257 4.59 18.04 -11.08
C ASP A 257 3.59 17.18 -11.86
N VAL A 258 3.95 15.96 -12.26
CA VAL A 258 3.00 14.99 -12.84
C VAL A 258 1.87 14.68 -11.87
N LEU A 259 2.16 14.48 -10.59
CA LEU A 259 1.14 14.27 -9.56
C LEU A 259 0.24 15.51 -9.41
N ARG A 260 0.79 16.73 -9.41
CA ARG A 260 0.01 17.97 -9.35
C ARG A 260 -0.87 18.21 -10.58
N LEU A 261 -0.56 17.62 -11.75
CA LEU A 261 -1.42 17.70 -12.93
C LEU A 261 -2.82 17.15 -12.67
N TYR A 262 -2.98 16.15 -11.81
CA TYR A 262 -4.30 15.61 -11.47
C TYR A 262 -5.16 16.67 -10.78
N GLN A 263 -4.63 17.32 -9.76
CA GLN A 263 -5.33 18.42 -9.10
C GLN A 263 -5.55 19.58 -10.08
N GLY A 264 -4.53 20.01 -10.82
CA GLY A 264 -4.63 21.15 -11.75
C GLY A 264 -5.63 20.94 -12.89
N LEU A 265 -5.54 19.82 -13.61
CA LEU A 265 -6.35 19.55 -14.80
C LEU A 265 -7.71 18.93 -14.46
N LEU A 266 -7.77 18.06 -13.45
CA LEU A 266 -8.95 17.22 -13.17
C LEU A 266 -9.68 17.66 -11.90
N GLY A 267 -9.05 18.47 -11.04
CA GLY A 267 -9.66 18.99 -9.81
C GLY A 267 -9.84 17.94 -8.71
N ARG A 268 -9.02 16.88 -8.73
CA ARG A 268 -9.05 15.79 -7.74
C ARG A 268 -7.64 15.33 -7.38
N SER A 269 -7.53 14.64 -6.24
CA SER A 269 -6.31 13.92 -5.86
C SER A 269 -5.97 12.83 -6.86
N THR A 270 -4.67 12.55 -6.95
CA THR A 270 -4.13 11.49 -7.80
C THR A 270 -4.47 10.12 -7.23
N ASP A 271 -4.85 9.20 -8.11
CA ASP A 271 -4.98 7.78 -7.79
C ASP A 271 -3.65 7.04 -8.06
N ARG A 272 -3.38 5.97 -7.28
CA ARG A 272 -2.12 5.20 -7.34
C ARG A 272 -1.87 4.65 -8.73
N GLU A 273 -2.87 4.03 -9.36
CA GLU A 273 -2.73 3.38 -10.66
C GLU A 273 -2.44 4.38 -11.79
N GLY A 274 -3.14 5.51 -11.78
CA GLY A 274 -2.89 6.60 -12.72
C GLY A 274 -1.52 7.24 -12.53
N ALA A 275 -1.06 7.41 -11.29
CA ALA A 275 0.27 7.93 -11.01
C ALA A 275 1.37 6.98 -11.47
N GLN A 276 1.28 5.70 -11.08
CA GLN A 276 2.19 4.64 -11.49
C GLN A 276 2.29 4.58 -13.02
N TYR A 277 1.15 4.64 -13.72
CA TYR A 277 1.13 4.64 -15.18
C TYR A 277 1.98 5.78 -15.76
N TRP A 278 1.77 7.03 -15.31
CA TRP A 278 2.53 8.15 -15.87
C TRP A 278 3.98 8.19 -15.42
N ILE A 279 4.28 7.84 -14.17
CA ILE A 279 5.61 7.94 -13.59
C ILE A 279 6.50 6.81 -14.08
N GLU A 280 6.10 5.55 -13.88
CA GLU A 280 6.93 4.40 -14.27
C GLU A 280 6.97 4.23 -15.79
N ASN A 281 5.82 4.22 -16.47
CA ASN A 281 5.79 3.85 -17.89
C ASN A 281 6.15 5.00 -18.83
N ASP A 282 5.77 6.24 -18.50
CA ASP A 282 5.85 7.35 -19.44
C ASP A 282 6.97 8.34 -19.10
N LEU A 283 7.07 8.83 -17.86
CA LEU A 283 8.11 9.77 -17.43
C LEU A 283 9.47 9.08 -17.35
N ASN A 284 9.57 7.99 -16.57
CA ASN A 284 10.84 7.27 -16.35
C ASN A 284 11.10 6.23 -17.44
N GLY A 285 10.05 5.60 -18.00
CA GLY A 285 10.16 4.59 -19.04
C GLY A 285 10.32 5.15 -20.47
N ASN A 286 9.32 5.89 -20.96
CA ASN A 286 9.31 6.46 -22.32
C ASN A 286 10.00 7.84 -22.42
N GLU A 287 10.53 8.37 -21.31
CA GLU A 287 11.18 9.68 -21.21
C GLU A 287 10.28 10.85 -21.69
N LEU A 288 8.97 10.77 -21.44
CA LEU A 288 8.04 11.86 -21.73
C LEU A 288 8.26 13.02 -20.76
N SER A 289 8.14 14.26 -21.25
CA SER A 289 8.16 15.43 -20.37
C SER A 289 6.83 15.60 -19.63
N VAL A 290 6.83 16.35 -18.52
CA VAL A 290 5.58 16.78 -17.82
C VAL A 290 4.59 17.43 -18.78
N GLU A 291 5.08 18.21 -19.75
CA GLU A 291 4.25 18.81 -20.81
C GLU A 291 3.57 17.74 -21.69
N ASP A 292 4.29 16.70 -22.08
CA ASP A 292 3.74 15.63 -22.94
C ASP A 292 2.74 14.77 -22.18
N ILE A 293 2.98 14.52 -20.89
CA ILE A 293 2.03 13.86 -20.00
C ILE A 293 0.77 14.71 -19.81
N ALA A 294 0.91 16.02 -19.58
CA ALA A 294 -0.24 16.92 -19.47
C ALA A 294 -1.11 16.92 -20.75
N LYS A 295 -0.48 16.88 -21.94
CA LYS A 295 -1.20 16.72 -23.22
C LYS A 295 -1.94 15.39 -23.29
N ALA A 296 -1.30 14.31 -22.85
CA ALA A 296 -1.88 12.99 -22.86
C ALA A 296 -3.09 12.90 -21.92
N ILE A 297 -2.99 13.45 -20.70
CA ILE A 297 -4.11 13.59 -19.76
C ILE A 297 -5.26 14.40 -20.37
N LEU A 298 -4.98 15.54 -20.99
CA LEU A 298 -5.98 16.39 -21.67
C LEU A 298 -6.69 15.69 -22.86
N ALA A 299 -6.08 14.64 -23.41
CA ALA A 299 -6.65 13.83 -24.49
C ALA A 299 -7.49 12.65 -23.98
N THR A 300 -7.48 12.34 -22.68
CA THR A 300 -8.34 11.32 -22.08
C THR A 300 -9.80 11.75 -22.07
N ASP A 301 -10.72 10.80 -21.86
CA ASP A 301 -12.14 11.11 -21.69
C ASP A 301 -12.38 12.07 -20.52
N GLU A 302 -11.62 11.93 -19.43
CA GLU A 302 -11.70 12.78 -18.24
C GLU A 302 -11.18 14.20 -18.54
N GLY A 303 -9.97 14.32 -19.10
CA GLY A 303 -9.35 15.59 -19.45
C GLY A 303 -10.06 16.33 -20.59
N SER A 304 -10.86 15.64 -21.41
CA SER A 304 -11.58 16.27 -22.52
C SER A 304 -12.54 17.38 -22.07
N ALA A 305 -13.06 17.30 -20.84
CA ALA A 305 -13.96 18.30 -20.28
C ALA A 305 -13.26 19.67 -20.19
N ILE A 306 -12.11 19.72 -19.50
CA ILE A 306 -11.32 20.95 -19.37
C ILE A 306 -10.67 21.34 -20.71
N ASN A 307 -10.27 20.38 -21.53
CA ASN A 307 -9.66 20.63 -22.84
C ASN A 307 -10.64 21.24 -23.86
N SER A 308 -11.96 21.06 -23.65
CA SER A 308 -12.99 21.62 -24.53
C SER A 308 -13.38 23.07 -24.22
N LEU A 309 -12.93 23.61 -23.08
CA LEU A 309 -13.17 24.99 -22.67
C LEU A 309 -12.53 25.98 -23.65
N ASP A 310 -13.06 27.20 -23.74
CA ASP A 310 -12.32 28.30 -24.35
C ASP A 310 -11.06 28.63 -23.53
N ASP A 311 -10.09 29.31 -24.16
CA ASP A 311 -8.76 29.53 -23.58
C ASP A 311 -8.83 30.27 -22.24
N ASP A 312 -9.66 31.30 -22.13
CA ASP A 312 -9.83 32.08 -20.90
C ASP A 312 -10.39 31.20 -19.77
N ALA A 313 -11.40 30.37 -20.08
CA ALA A 313 -11.98 29.44 -19.12
C ALA A 313 -11.01 28.31 -18.72
N PHE A 314 -10.23 27.77 -19.65
CA PHE A 314 -9.17 26.80 -19.35
C PHE A 314 -8.17 27.36 -18.32
N ILE A 315 -7.66 28.57 -18.57
CA ILE A 315 -6.70 29.23 -17.68
C ILE A 315 -7.32 29.51 -16.31
N ALA A 316 -8.56 30.02 -16.28
CA ALA A 316 -9.25 30.30 -15.02
C ALA A 316 -9.42 29.03 -14.18
N THR A 317 -9.82 27.90 -14.78
CA THR A 317 -9.96 26.62 -14.09
C THR A 317 -8.62 26.11 -13.56
N MET A 318 -7.52 26.22 -14.32
CA MET A 318 -6.19 25.85 -13.83
C MET A 318 -5.78 26.65 -12.59
N TYR A 319 -6.06 27.96 -12.57
CA TYR A 319 -5.74 28.81 -11.41
C TYR A 319 -6.58 28.44 -10.18
N GLU A 320 -7.88 28.18 -10.35
CA GLU A 320 -8.75 27.75 -9.26
C GLU A 320 -8.29 26.40 -8.70
N ASN A 321 -8.03 25.44 -9.58
CA ASN A 321 -7.69 24.08 -9.21
C ASN A 321 -6.28 23.94 -8.60
N ALA A 322 -5.27 24.54 -9.26
CA ALA A 322 -3.87 24.35 -8.88
C ALA A 322 -3.39 25.39 -7.85
N LEU A 323 -3.94 26.60 -7.86
CA LEU A 323 -3.47 27.71 -7.02
C LEU A 323 -4.50 28.15 -5.97
N GLY A 324 -5.69 27.54 -5.96
CA GLY A 324 -6.74 27.83 -4.99
C GLY A 324 -7.31 29.25 -5.07
N ARG A 325 -7.12 29.96 -6.20
CA ARG A 325 -7.55 31.36 -6.38
C ARG A 325 -8.00 31.67 -7.79
N GLU A 326 -8.79 32.74 -7.92
CA GLU A 326 -9.14 33.29 -9.23
C GLU A 326 -7.92 33.92 -9.92
N ALA A 327 -7.78 33.68 -11.23
CA ALA A 327 -6.82 34.38 -12.07
C ALA A 327 -7.24 35.84 -12.27
N SER A 328 -6.28 36.76 -12.22
CA SER A 328 -6.51 38.14 -12.64
C SER A 328 -6.64 38.25 -14.16
N ALA A 329 -7.29 39.32 -14.64
CA ALA A 329 -7.45 39.55 -16.07
C ALA A 329 -6.12 39.67 -16.83
N ASP A 330 -5.06 40.16 -16.17
CA ASP A 330 -3.73 40.27 -16.76
C ASP A 330 -3.05 38.89 -16.87
N GLU A 331 -3.25 38.01 -15.89
CA GLU A 331 -2.74 36.62 -15.93
C GLU A 331 -3.44 35.80 -17.02
N VAL A 332 -4.77 35.90 -17.14
CA VAL A 332 -5.52 35.24 -18.23
C VAL A 332 -5.04 35.76 -19.58
N ALA A 333 -4.90 37.08 -19.75
CA ALA A 333 -4.44 37.66 -20.99
C ALA A 333 -2.99 37.27 -21.36
N TYR A 334 -2.12 37.05 -20.36
CA TYR A 334 -0.75 36.58 -20.56
C TYR A 334 -0.73 35.18 -21.18
N TRP A 335 -1.38 34.21 -20.54
CA TRP A 335 -1.43 32.82 -21.03
C TRP A 335 -2.21 32.69 -22.34
N ALA A 336 -3.31 33.43 -22.51
CA ALA A 336 -4.09 33.43 -23.75
C ALA A 336 -3.26 33.98 -24.94
N ALA A 337 -2.34 34.91 -24.69
CA ALA A 337 -1.42 35.38 -25.72
C ALA A 337 -0.44 34.28 -26.16
N ASP A 338 0.06 33.46 -25.23
CA ASP A 338 0.93 32.33 -25.55
C ASP A 338 0.18 31.25 -26.36
N LEU A 339 -1.05 30.91 -25.97
CA LEU A 339 -1.92 30.02 -26.76
C LEU A 339 -2.16 30.55 -28.17
N ALA A 340 -2.46 31.85 -28.30
CA ALA A 340 -2.64 32.50 -29.60
C ALA A 340 -1.37 32.49 -30.46
N ASN A 341 -0.19 32.41 -29.84
CA ASN A 341 1.11 32.27 -30.51
C ASN A 341 1.52 30.81 -30.77
N GLY A 342 0.67 29.84 -30.41
CA GLY A 342 0.86 28.42 -30.68
C GLY A 342 1.51 27.63 -29.55
N ALA A 343 1.55 28.17 -28.32
CA ALA A 343 1.85 27.37 -27.14
C ALA A 343 0.78 26.30 -26.95
N ASP A 344 1.17 25.17 -26.36
CA ASP A 344 0.27 24.05 -26.08
C ASP A 344 -0.34 24.18 -24.67
N ARG A 345 -1.57 23.67 -24.48
CA ARG A 345 -2.22 23.66 -23.17
C ARG A 345 -1.51 22.79 -22.14
N GLY A 346 -0.90 21.68 -22.57
CA GLY A 346 -0.07 20.86 -21.69
C GLY A 346 1.18 21.59 -21.22
N TRP A 347 1.77 22.44 -22.06
CA TRP A 347 2.88 23.29 -21.64
C TRP A 347 2.44 24.29 -20.57
N ILE A 348 1.31 24.98 -20.78
CA ILE A 348 0.76 25.91 -19.77
C ILE A 348 0.43 25.18 -18.48
N ALA A 349 -0.19 24.01 -18.56
CA ALA A 349 -0.51 23.19 -17.40
C ALA A 349 0.74 22.86 -16.59
N ALA A 350 1.79 22.34 -17.24
CA ALA A 350 3.07 22.03 -16.62
C ALA A 350 3.71 23.28 -15.96
N GLN A 351 3.65 24.45 -16.61
CA GLN A 351 4.18 25.69 -16.01
C GLN A 351 3.40 26.16 -14.78
N ILE A 352 2.08 25.97 -14.76
CA ILE A 352 1.24 26.38 -13.61
C ILE A 352 1.45 25.42 -12.44
N VAL A 353 1.42 24.11 -12.67
CA VAL A 353 1.53 23.12 -11.58
C VAL A 353 2.94 23.01 -11.00
N GLY A 354 3.98 23.27 -11.81
CA GLY A 354 5.37 23.34 -11.35
C GLY A 354 5.79 24.71 -10.83
N SER A 355 4.82 25.55 -10.44
CA SER A 355 5.11 26.85 -9.84
C SER A 355 5.19 26.73 -8.31
N PRO A 356 6.02 27.55 -7.64
CA PRO A 356 6.05 27.58 -6.16
C PRO A 356 4.69 27.89 -5.53
N GLU A 357 3.81 28.60 -6.25
CA GLU A 357 2.46 28.88 -5.79
C GLU A 357 1.57 27.63 -5.81
N ALA A 358 1.73 26.76 -6.81
CA ALA A 358 1.05 25.47 -6.85
C ALA A 358 1.60 24.50 -5.80
N GLU A 359 2.92 24.50 -5.56
CA GLU A 359 3.54 23.73 -4.47
C GLU A 359 2.94 24.10 -3.10
N ASP A 360 2.74 25.40 -2.85
CA ASP A 360 2.14 25.90 -1.61
C ASP A 360 0.63 25.60 -1.52
N SER A 361 -0.07 25.52 -2.65
CA SER A 361 -1.53 25.35 -2.69
C SER A 361 -1.97 23.88 -2.73
N ILE A 362 -1.25 23.02 -3.46
CA ILE A 362 -1.54 21.59 -3.60
C ILE A 362 -0.80 20.84 -2.49
N VAL A 363 -1.33 20.97 -1.27
CA VAL A 363 -0.68 20.49 -0.04
C VAL A 363 -0.60 18.97 0.07
N ASN A 364 -1.37 18.24 -0.73
CA ASN A 364 -1.41 16.78 -0.78
C ASN A 364 -0.47 16.18 -1.83
N VAL A 365 0.45 16.96 -2.41
CA VAL A 365 1.59 16.44 -3.16
C VAL A 365 2.87 16.86 -2.46
N LYS A 366 3.77 15.91 -2.23
CA LYS A 366 5.08 16.11 -1.59
C LYS A 366 6.19 15.69 -2.52
N PHE A 367 7.34 16.34 -2.38
CA PHE A 367 8.58 15.98 -3.06
C PHE A 367 9.61 15.59 -2.01
N ILE A 368 10.18 14.39 -2.15
CA ILE A 368 11.22 13.86 -1.28
C ILE A 368 12.35 13.33 -2.19
N ASP A 369 13.48 14.04 -2.21
CA ASP A 369 14.63 13.71 -3.09
C ASP A 369 15.16 12.29 -2.81
N GLY A 370 15.04 11.40 -3.79
CA GLY A 370 15.54 10.04 -3.71
C GLY A 370 14.74 9.10 -2.81
N ASN A 371 13.44 9.36 -2.61
CA ASN A 371 12.48 8.35 -2.22
C ASN A 371 12.40 7.32 -3.37
N VAL A 372 12.93 6.11 -3.20
CA VAL A 372 12.98 5.08 -4.27
C VAL A 372 12.65 3.73 -3.69
#